data_AF-A0A813JVA9-F1
#
_entry.id   AF-A0A813JVA9-F1
#
_cell.length_a   1.000
_cell.length_b   1.000
_cell.length_c   1.000
_cell.angle_alpha   90.00
_cell.angle_beta   90.00
_cell.angle_gamma   90.00
#
_symmetry.space_group_name_H-M   'P 1'
#
loop_
_entity.id
_entity.type
_entity.pdbx_description
1 polymer ?
#
loop_
_entity_poly.entity_id
_entity_poly.type
_entity_poly.pdbx_seq_one_letter_code
_entity_poly.pdbx_strand_id
1 'polypeptide(L)'
;MLQQLQERCAAKQREVGVSRERLRDLRSETASLELQLEEASVVRGGPPLCDCGDEMVHREVCNMADPNWGRHFWKCPRRPVCCERREWDDSVPATDISCARIGG
;
A
#
# COMPACT_ATOMS: atom_id res chain seq x y z
N MET A 1 -30.32 22.07 -48.45
CA MET A 1 -29.64 22.69 -47.30
C MET A 1 -30.14 22.14 -45.96
N LEU A 2 -31.45 22.14 -45.67
CA LEU A 2 -32.00 21.63 -44.39
C LEU A 2 -31.65 20.14 -44.13
N GLN A 3 -31.82 19.28 -45.13
CA GLN A 3 -31.52 17.85 -45.03
C GLN A 3 -30.05 17.57 -44.68
N GLN A 4 -29.12 18.28 -45.33
CA GLN A 4 -27.69 18.17 -45.03
C GLN A 4 -27.35 18.62 -43.60
N LEU A 5 -28.05 19.63 -43.07
CA LEU A 5 -27.88 20.04 -41.68
C LEU A 5 -28.41 18.98 -40.72
N GLN A 6 -29.55 18.36 -41.02
CA GLN A 6 -30.12 17.27 -40.22
C GLN A 6 -29.17 16.06 -40.16
N GLU A 7 -28.61 15.66 -41.31
CA GLU A 7 -27.64 14.56 -41.40
C GLU A 7 -26.37 14.86 -40.59
N ARG A 8 -25.86 16.09 -40.66
CA ARG A 8 -24.69 16.53 -39.88
C ARG A 8 -24.96 16.53 -38.38
N CYS A 9 -26.14 16.99 -37.95
CA CYS A 9 -26.56 16.93 -36.55
C CYS A 9 -26.65 15.49 -36.05
N ALA A 10 -27.26 14.59 -36.84
CA ALA A 10 -27.36 13.18 -36.49
C ALA A 10 -25.98 12.50 -36.40
N ALA A 11 -25.06 12.82 -37.32
CA ALA A 11 -23.69 12.34 -37.26
C ALA A 11 -22.98 12.80 -35.99
N LYS A 12 -23.11 14.08 -35.63
CA LYS A 12 -22.51 14.63 -34.40
C LYS A 12 -23.12 14.04 -33.13
N GLN A 13 -24.43 13.80 -33.10
CA GLN A 13 -25.09 13.14 -31.97
C GLN A 13 -24.56 11.71 -31.75
N ARG A 14 -24.31 10.96 -32.83
CA ARG A 14 -23.70 9.63 -32.73
C ARG A 14 -22.27 9.69 -32.18
N GLU A 15 -21.46 10.63 -32.68
CA GLU A 15 -20.08 10.84 -32.20
C GLU A 15 -20.03 11.20 -30.70
N VAL A 16 -20.93 12.07 -30.25
CA VAL A 16 -21.09 12.42 -28.83
C VAL A 16 -21.54 11.20 -28.02
N GLY A 17 -22.44 10.38 -28.57
CA GLY A 17 -22.88 9.13 -27.94
C GLY A 17 -21.72 8.17 -27.67
N VAL A 18 -20.90 7.89 -28.68
CA VAL A 18 -19.70 7.04 -28.57
C VAL A 18 -18.71 7.63 -27.57
N SER A 19 -18.47 8.94 -27.61
CA SER A 19 -17.56 9.61 -26.69
C SER A 19 -18.04 9.50 -25.24
N ARG A 20 -19.35 9.64 -25.00
CA ARG A 20 -19.96 9.53 -23.67
C ARG A 20 -19.85 8.11 -23.11
N GLU A 21 -20.03 7.10 -23.95
CA GLU A 21 -19.87 5.69 -23.57
C GLU A 21 -18.43 5.41 -23.19
N ARG A 22 -17.46 5.81 -24.02
CA ARG A 22 -16.03 5.68 -23.72
C ARG A 22 -15.64 6.36 -22.39
N LEU A 23 -16.22 7.53 -22.09
CA LEU A 23 -15.99 8.20 -20.81
C LEU A 23 -16.58 7.44 -19.62
N ARG A 24 -17.69 6.72 -19.80
CA ARG A 24 -18.25 5.86 -18.75
C ARG A 24 -17.32 4.68 -18.46
N ASP A 25 -16.80 4.05 -19.51
CA ASP A 25 -15.89 2.91 -19.38
C ASP A 25 -14.60 3.31 -18.67
N LEU A 26 -13.97 4.41 -19.10
CA LEU A 26 -12.77 4.94 -18.47
C LEU A 26 -12.98 5.30 -16.99
N ARG A 27 -14.15 5.84 -16.63
CA ARG A 27 -14.49 6.11 -15.22
C ARG A 27 -14.61 4.82 -14.42
N SER A 28 -15.23 3.79 -14.99
CA SER A 28 -15.33 2.47 -14.35
C SER A 28 -13.96 1.82 -14.17
N GLU A 29 -13.09 1.94 -15.16
CA GLU A 29 -11.71 1.46 -15.09
C GLU A 29 -10.91 2.20 -14.02
N THR A 30 -11.04 3.54 -13.97
CA THR A 30 -10.38 4.38 -12.96
C THR A 30 -10.82 3.99 -11.54
N ALA A 31 -12.13 3.84 -11.32
CA ALA A 31 -12.67 3.41 -10.02
C ALA A 31 -12.17 2.00 -9.62
N SER A 32 -12.00 1.10 -10.59
CA SER A 32 -11.46 -0.24 -10.34
C SER A 32 -10.00 -0.19 -9.95
N LEU A 33 -9.21 0.67 -10.60
CA LEU A 33 -7.79 0.88 -10.28
C LEU A 33 -7.62 1.55 -8.92
N GLU A 34 -8.49 2.49 -8.55
CA GLU A 34 -8.48 3.13 -7.22
C GLU A 34 -8.69 2.10 -6.11
N LEU A 35 -9.67 1.19 -6.26
CA LEU A 35 -9.87 0.10 -5.30
C LEU A 35 -8.67 -0.86 -5.23
N GLN A 36 -8.06 -1.19 -6.38
CA GLN A 36 -6.85 -2.01 -6.40
C GLN A 36 -5.66 -1.30 -5.74
N LEU A 37 -5.55 0.02 -5.89
CA LEU A 37 -4.53 0.82 -5.21
C LEU A 37 -4.77 0.86 -3.70
N GLU A 38 -6.01 1.00 -3.25
CA GLU A 38 -6.35 0.90 -1.82
C GLU A 38 -6.02 -0.48 -1.27
N GLU A 39 -6.38 -1.55 -1.97
CA GLU A 39 -6.04 -2.93 -1.60
C GLU A 39 -4.52 -3.18 -1.59
N ALA A 40 -3.81 -2.67 -2.61
CA ALA A 40 -2.35 -2.74 -2.67
C ALA A 40 -1.66 -1.87 -1.61
N SER A 41 -2.28 -0.77 -1.17
CA SER A 41 -1.75 0.07 -0.08
C SER A 41 -1.78 -0.62 1.29
N VAL A 42 -2.55 -1.71 1.43
CA VAL A 42 -2.48 -2.60 2.60
C VAL A 42 -1.12 -3.33 2.65
N VAL A 43 -0.35 -3.33 1.55
CA VAL A 43 1.09 -3.64 1.59
C VAL A 43 1.83 -2.39 2.08
N ARG A 44 2.17 -2.41 3.36
CA ARG A 44 2.85 -1.33 4.08
C ARG A 44 3.97 -0.71 3.25
N GLY A 45 3.85 0.59 3.02
CA GLY A 45 4.77 1.39 2.22
C GLY A 45 6.15 1.44 2.85
N GLY A 46 7.02 0.50 2.45
CA GLY A 46 8.45 0.50 2.75
C GLY A 46 8.81 0.59 4.24
N PRO A 47 10.12 0.65 4.56
CA PRO A 47 10.57 0.95 5.91
C PRO A 47 10.13 2.36 6.35
N PRO A 48 9.67 2.56 7.60
CA PRO A 48 9.44 3.89 8.13
C PRO A 48 10.75 4.69 8.17
N LEU A 49 10.66 6.01 8.03
CA LEU A 49 11.81 6.89 8.17
C LEU A 49 12.06 7.23 9.64
N CYS A 50 13.32 7.24 10.04
CA CYS A 50 13.72 7.75 11.36
C CYS A 50 13.83 9.28 11.36
N ASP A 51 14.05 9.88 12.53
CA ASP A 51 14.20 11.34 12.68
C ASP A 51 15.46 11.90 12.00
N CYS A 52 16.39 11.03 11.58
CA CYS A 52 17.53 11.42 10.74
C CYS A 52 17.18 11.53 9.25
N GLY A 53 15.97 11.13 8.84
CA GLY A 53 15.55 11.05 7.44
C GLY A 53 15.97 9.77 6.72
N ASP A 54 16.65 8.84 7.39
CA ASP A 54 17.03 7.54 6.81
C ASP A 54 15.94 6.48 7.02
N GLU A 55 15.84 5.53 6.09
CA GLU A 55 15.03 4.32 6.24
C GLU A 55 15.47 3.50 7.46
N MET A 56 14.49 3.13 8.29
CA MET A 56 14.74 2.30 9.46
C MET A 56 15.05 0.86 9.06
N VAL A 57 15.86 0.19 9.87
CA VAL A 57 16.18 -1.23 9.66
C VAL A 57 15.26 -2.11 10.48
N HIS A 58 14.80 -3.19 9.87
CA HIS A 58 13.95 -4.21 10.51
C HIS A 58 14.80 -5.17 11.33
N ARG A 59 14.41 -5.43 12.58
CA ARG A 59 15.12 -6.29 13.53
C ARG A 59 14.14 -7.13 14.32
N GLU A 60 14.60 -8.31 14.73
CA GLU A 60 13.87 -9.20 15.61
C GLU A 60 14.48 -9.14 17.02
N VAL A 61 13.65 -9.29 18.06
CA VAL A 61 14.11 -9.47 19.43
C VAL A 61 14.62 -10.90 19.60
N CYS A 62 15.94 -11.08 19.60
CA CYS A 62 16.57 -12.41 19.71
C CYS A 62 16.77 -12.90 21.16
N ASN A 63 16.46 -12.10 22.18
CA ASN A 63 16.63 -12.50 23.58
C ASN A 63 15.46 -13.36 24.07
N MET A 64 15.67 -14.65 24.27
CA MET A 64 14.63 -15.59 24.70
C MET A 64 14.04 -15.32 26.08
N ALA A 65 14.75 -14.56 26.93
CA ALA A 65 14.23 -14.14 28.23
C ALA A 65 13.31 -12.91 28.14
N ASP A 66 13.27 -12.23 26.99
CA ASP A 66 12.41 -11.06 26.78
C ASP A 66 10.98 -11.49 26.47
N PRO A 67 9.94 -10.90 27.08
CA PRO A 67 8.54 -11.17 26.75
C PRO A 67 8.19 -10.91 25.28
N ASN A 68 8.99 -10.09 24.60
CA ASN A 68 8.84 -9.75 23.19
C ASN A 68 9.75 -10.58 22.28
N TRP A 69 10.37 -11.66 22.77
CA TRP A 69 11.17 -12.55 21.94
C TRP A 69 10.40 -12.96 20.67
N GLY A 70 11.09 -12.92 19.53
CA GLY A 70 10.48 -13.20 18.22
C GLY A 70 9.62 -12.08 17.64
N ARG A 71 9.35 -10.99 18.37
CA ARG A 71 8.70 -9.79 17.82
C ARG A 71 9.66 -8.97 16.99
N HIS A 72 9.11 -8.33 15.97
CA HIS A 72 9.86 -7.50 15.04
C HIS A 72 9.67 -6.02 15.32
N PHE A 73 10.71 -5.22 15.10
CA PHE A 73 10.69 -3.78 15.28
C PHE A 73 11.60 -3.08 14.28
N TRP A 74 11.24 -1.83 13.98
CA TRP A 74 12.04 -0.90 13.21
C TRP A 74 12.95 -0.11 14.13
N LYS A 75 14.19 0.15 13.72
CA LYS A 75 15.10 1.07 14.42
C LYS A 75 15.95 1.90 13.46
N CYS A 76 16.42 3.06 13.92
CA CYS A 76 17.42 3.82 13.17
C CYS A 76 18.68 2.96 12.88
N PRO A 77 19.24 3.00 11.65
CA PRO A 77 20.50 2.32 11.33
C PRO A 77 21.72 2.98 11.98
N ARG A 78 21.62 4.27 12.34
CA ARG A 78 22.72 5.00 12.98
C ARG A 78 22.92 4.58 14.44
N ARG A 79 24.07 4.91 15.00
CA ARG A 79 24.36 4.69 16.43
C ARG A 79 23.33 5.45 17.28
N PRO A 80 22.92 4.91 18.44
CA PRO A 80 21.85 5.46 19.26
C PRO A 80 22.07 6.92 19.68
N VAL A 81 23.32 7.37 19.73
CA VAL A 81 23.70 8.77 20.03
C VAL A 81 23.04 9.78 19.08
N CYS A 82 22.72 9.38 17.84
CA CYS A 82 22.14 10.29 16.85
C CYS A 82 20.61 10.21 16.77
N CYS A 83 20.02 9.05 17.09
CA CYS A 83 18.58 8.80 17.00
C CYS A 83 18.24 7.50 17.73
N GLU A 84 17.25 7.56 18.61
CA GLU A 84 16.79 6.42 19.42
C GLU A 84 15.43 5.88 18.97
N ARG A 85 14.88 6.44 17.88
CA ARG A 85 13.57 6.09 17.35
C ARG A 85 13.50 4.59 17.06
N ARG A 86 12.47 3.98 17.65
CA ARG A 86 12.13 2.56 17.55
C ARG A 86 10.61 2.43 17.53
N GLU A 87 10.13 1.53 16.68
CA GLU A 87 8.70 1.30 16.48
C GLU A 87 8.45 -0.19 16.26
N TRP A 88 7.40 -0.74 16.86
CA TRP A 88 7.06 -2.15 16.70
C TRP A 88 6.46 -2.41 15.32
N ASP A 89 6.84 -3.53 14.71
CA ASP A 89 6.26 -3.99 13.46
C ASP A 89 5.12 -4.98 13.78
N ASP A 90 3.88 -4.49 13.75
CA ASP A 90 2.69 -5.33 13.92
C ASP A 90 2.16 -5.90 12.59
N SER A 91 2.94 -5.86 11.49
CA SER A 91 2.57 -6.52 10.21
C SER A 91 2.99 -7.96 10.19
N VAL A 92 4.14 -8.24 10.76
CA VAL A 92 4.72 -9.57 10.76
C VAL A 92 4.21 -10.27 12.03
N PRO A 93 3.34 -11.30 11.92
CA PRO A 93 2.93 -12.05 13.09
C PRO A 93 4.19 -12.60 13.76
N ALA A 94 4.28 -12.47 15.08
CA ALA A 94 5.34 -13.13 15.85
C ALA A 94 5.34 -14.60 15.46
N THR A 95 6.50 -15.15 15.09
CA THR A 95 6.61 -16.56 14.70
C THR A 95 5.98 -17.41 15.78
N ASP A 96 4.94 -18.15 15.40
CA ASP A 96 3.97 -18.78 16.29
C ASP A 96 4.67 -19.65 17.36
N ILE A 97 4.39 -19.38 18.63
CA ILE A 97 5.04 -19.94 19.82
C ILE A 97 4.66 -21.43 20.06
N SER A 98 3.99 -22.07 19.10
CA SER A 98 3.44 -23.42 19.28
C SER A 98 4.48 -24.56 19.31
N CYS A 99 5.75 -24.31 19.00
CA CYS A 99 6.77 -25.37 18.92
C CYS A 99 7.84 -25.43 20.05
N ALA A 100 7.88 -24.50 21.01
CA ALA A 100 8.97 -24.47 22.00
C ALA A 100 8.70 -25.20 23.34
N ARG A 101 7.74 -26.14 23.40
CA ARG A 101 7.59 -27.09 24.53
C ARG A 101 7.92 -28.51 24.10
N ILE A 102 9.20 -28.82 23.88
CA ILE A 102 9.73 -30.17 24.12
C ILE A 102 11.15 -30.05 24.69
N GLY A 103 11.35 -30.59 25.89
CA GLY A 103 12.66 -31.09 26.36
C GLY A 103 13.34 -30.24 27.43
N GLY A 104 13.26 -30.72 28.68
CA GLY A 104 14.01 -30.23 29.84
C GLY A 104 13.47 -30.84 31.12
#